data_AF-A0A527HRC9-F1
#
_entry.id   AF-A0A527HRC9-F1
#
_cell.length_a   1.000
_cell.length_b   1.000
_cell.length_c   1.000
_cell.angle_alpha   90.00
_cell.angle_beta   90.00
_cell.angle_gamma   90.00
#
_symmetry.space_group_name_H-M   'P 1'
#
loop_
_entity.id
_entity.type
_entity.pdbx_description
1 polymer ?
#
loop_
_entity_poly.entity_id
_entity_poly.type
_entity_poly.pdbx_seq_one_letter_code
_entity_poly.pdbx_strand_id
1 'polypeptide(L)' 'MSETFKAILVSRDAEKKQSVNVTDLTEADLMEGDVTVAIEATTVNYKDGLAITGKAPVIRHWP' A
#
# COMPACT_ATOMS: atom_id res chain seq x y z
N MET A 1 16.43 9.15 13.57
CA MET A 1 16.62 8.03 12.62
C MET A 1 15.25 7.70 12.10
N SER A 2 15.01 7.78 10.80
CA SER A 2 13.71 7.44 10.20
C SER A 2 13.49 5.96 10.37
N GLU A 3 12.58 5.57 11.27
CA GLU A 3 12.24 4.16 11.44
C GLU A 3 11.56 3.66 10.17
N THR A 4 12.14 2.60 9.59
CA THR A 4 11.57 1.93 8.43
C THR A 4 10.60 0.84 8.88
N PHE A 5 9.48 0.68 8.18
CA PHE A 5 8.53 -0.40 8.41
C PHE A 5 8.22 -1.17 7.11
N LYS A 6 7.85 -2.45 7.23
CA LYS A 6 7.49 -3.29 6.09
C LYS A 6 6.06 -3.04 5.63
N ALA A 7 5.86 -2.94 4.33
CA ALA A 7 4.57 -2.76 3.71
C ALA A 7 4.40 -3.65 2.48
N ILE A 8 3.15 -4.04 2.20
CA ILE A 8 2.75 -4.54 0.87
C ILE A 8 2.32 -3.33 0.06
N LEU A 9 3.14 -2.92 -0.90
CA LEU A 9 2.88 -1.76 -1.74
C LEU A 9 2.38 -2.20 -3.10
N VAL A 10 1.21 -1.71 -3.47
CA VAL A 10 0.70 -1.78 -4.84
C VAL A 10 0.99 -0.44 -5.51
N SER A 11 1.77 -0.46 -6.60
CA SER A 11 2.12 0.74 -7.37
C SER A 11 1.67 0.62 -8.82
N ARG A 12 1.59 1.77 -9.50
CA ARG A 12 1.22 1.85 -10.90
C ARG A 12 2.18 2.77 -11.63
N ASP A 13 2.77 2.28 -12.71
CA ASP A 13 3.68 3.08 -13.53
C ASP A 13 2.96 4.01 -14.52
N ALA A 14 3.75 4.75 -15.31
CA ALA A 14 3.25 5.66 -16.34
C ALA A 14 2.42 4.95 -17.44
N GLU A 15 2.67 3.65 -17.66
CA GLU A 15 1.94 2.81 -18.63
C GLU A 15 0.67 2.20 -18.03
N LYS A 16 0.31 2.60 -16.80
CA LYS A 16 -0.81 2.08 -16.01
C LYS A 16 -0.68 0.60 -15.63
N LYS A 17 0.52 0.04 -15.69
CA LYS A 17 0.77 -1.33 -15.27
C LYS A 17 0.92 -1.38 -13.76
N GLN A 18 0.15 -2.27 -13.15
CA GLN A 18 0.16 -2.50 -11.72
C GLN A 18 1.30 -3.46 -11.33
N SER A 19 1.97 -3.17 -10.22
CA SER A 19 2.97 -4.04 -9.59
C SER A 19 2.72 -4.14 -8.08
N VAL A 20 3.11 -5.25 -7.46
CA VAL A 20 2.95 -5.51 -6.02
C VAL A 20 4.27 -5.97 -5.46
N ASN A 21 4.76 -5.30 -4.41
CA ASN A 21 6.02 -5.65 -3.77
C ASN A 21 5.89 -5.56 -2.24
N VAL A 22 6.64 -6.41 -1.53
CA VAL A 22 6.95 -6.17 -0.12
C VAL A 22 8.15 -5.22 -0.08
N THR A 23 7.99 -4.07 0.53
CA THR A 23 9.02 -3.02 0.59
C THR A 23 9.16 -2.45 1.99
N ASP A 24 10.31 -1.87 2.28
CA ASP A 24 10.49 -1.03 3.46
C ASP A 24 10.10 0.42 3.10
N LEU A 25 9.31 1.06 3.96
CA LEU A 25 8.86 2.46 3.85
C LEU A 25 9.25 3.23 5.11
N THR A 26 9.23 4.55 5.03
CA THR A 26 9.41 5.49 6.15
C THR A 26 8.13 6.28 6.38
N GLU A 27 8.06 7.01 7.50
CA GLU A 27 6.94 7.94 7.75
C GLU A 27 6.77 8.99 6.65
N ALA A 28 7.85 9.38 5.96
CA ALA A 28 7.80 10.34 4.86
C ALA A 28 7.12 9.79 3.59
N ASP A 29 6.97 8.47 3.48
CA ASP A 29 6.27 7.81 2.38
C ASP A 29 4.76 7.68 2.65
N LEU A 30 4.30 8.01 3.86
CA LEU A 30 2.88 8.02 4.20
C LEU A 30 2.18 9.21 3.52
N MET A 31 0.94 8.99 3.08
CA MET A 31 0.08 10.09 2.62
C MET A 31 -0.25 11.03 3.79
N GLU A 32 -0.61 12.28 3.47
CA GLU A 32 -1.06 13.24 4.48
C GLU A 32 -2.25 12.70 5.28
N GLY A 33 -2.19 12.89 6.60
CA GLY A 33 -3.24 12.46 7.53
C GLY A 33 -3.02 13.02 8.93
N ASP A 34 -4.04 12.94 9.77
CA ASP A 34 -4.05 13.57 11.10
C ASP A 34 -3.40 12.70 12.18
N VAL A 35 -3.34 11.37 11.98
CA VAL A 35 -2.90 10.40 12.99
C VAL A 35 -2.12 9.27 12.33
N THR A 36 -0.97 8.94 12.91
CA THR A 36 -0.16 7.77 12.56
C THR A 36 -0.40 6.64 13.56
N VAL A 37 -0.62 5.41 13.07
CA VAL A 37 -0.85 4.22 13.91
C VAL A 37 0.14 3.13 13.55
N ALA A 38 0.84 2.61 14.56
CA ALA A 38 1.64 1.40 14.42
C ALA A 38 0.73 0.16 14.49
N ILE A 39 0.62 -0.56 13.38
CA ILE A 39 -0.30 -1.71 13.25
C ILE A 39 0.36 -2.98 13.80
N GLU A 40 -0.27 -3.62 14.79
CA GLU A 40 0.17 -4.92 15.34
C GLU A 40 -0.40 -6.10 14.57
N ALA A 41 -1.65 -6.01 14.13
CA ALA A 41 -2.34 -7.08 13.41
C ALA A 41 -3.37 -6.52 12.41
N THR A 42 -3.58 -7.26 11.32
CA THR A 42 -4.59 -6.95 10.31
C THR A 42 -5.21 -8.24 9.76
N THR A 43 -6.22 -8.11 8.91
CA THR A 43 -6.93 -9.22 8.27
C THR A 43 -6.78 -9.15 6.76
N VAL A 44 -7.07 -10.26 6.07
CA VAL A 44 -7.14 -10.31 4.61
C VAL A 44 -8.59 -10.52 4.19
N ASN A 45 -9.11 -9.60 3.40
CA ASN A 45 -10.45 -9.64 2.84
C ASN A 45 -10.39 -10.03 1.35
N TYR A 46 -11.53 -10.48 0.81
CA TYR A 46 -11.64 -10.80 -0.63
C TYR A 46 -11.28 -9.59 -1.52
N LYS A 47 -11.68 -8.38 -1.10
CA LYS A 47 -11.37 -7.13 -1.81
C LYS A 47 -9.86 -6.84 -1.89
N ASP A 48 -9.07 -7.32 -0.92
CA ASP A 48 -7.62 -7.12 -0.92
C ASP A 48 -6.98 -7.96 -2.02
N GLY A 49 -7.48 -9.20 -2.21
CA GLY A 49 -7.09 -10.03 -3.34
C GLY A 49 -7.47 -9.42 -4.70
N LEU A 50 -8.66 -8.83 -4.82
CA LEU A 50 -9.07 -8.10 -6.03
C LEU A 50 -8.19 -6.88 -6.31
N ALA A 51 -7.81 -6.14 -5.26
CA ALA A 51 -6.91 -5.00 -5.35
C ALA A 51 -5.50 -5.41 -5.79
N ILE A 52 -4.90 -6.40 -5.11
CA ILE A 52 -3.54 -6.91 -5.37
C ILE A 52 -3.42 -7.50 -6.78
N THR A 53 -4.45 -8.19 -7.26
CA THR A 53 -4.45 -8.80 -8.60
C THR A 53 -4.91 -7.87 -9.71
N GLY A 54 -5.38 -6.66 -9.38
CA GLY A 54 -5.90 -5.71 -10.36
C GLY A 54 -7.20 -6.16 -11.06
N LYS A 55 -7.90 -7.16 -10.49
CA LYS A 55 -9.12 -7.75 -11.10
C LYS A 55 -10.37 -6.90 -10.93
N ALA A 56 -10.36 -5.92 -10.02
CA ALA A 56 -11.43 -4.96 -9.83
C ALA A 56 -10.88 -3.58 -9.46
N PRO A 57 -11.58 -2.48 -9.76
CA PRO A 57 -11.11 -1.10 -9.50
C PRO A 57 -11.27 -0.71 -8.02
N VAL A 58 -10.57 -1.43 -7.14
CA VAL A 58 -10.57 -1.18 -5.68
C VAL A 58 -9.67 0.00 -5.35
N ILE A 59 -8.47 0.06 -5.93
CA ILE A 59 -7.51 1.16 -5.72
C ILE A 59 -7.90 2.35 -6.60
N ARG A 60 -8.12 3.50 -5.98
CA ARG A 60 -8.51 4.75 -6.65
C ARG A 60 -7.45 5.84 -6.58
N HIS A 61 -6.58 5.75 -5.59
CA HIS A 61 -5.46 6.66 -5.37
C HIS A 61 -4.18 5.84 -5.35
N TRP A 62 -3.16 6.36 -6.02
CA TRP A 62 -1.86 5.73 -6.13
C TRP A 62 -0.84 6.66 -5.49
N PRO A 63 0.14 6.14 -4.73
CA PRO A 63 1.32 6.92 -4.39
C PRO A 63 2.12 7.28 -5.65
#